data_AF-A0A0J1EIC9-F1
#
_entry.id   AF-A0A0J1EIC9-F1
#
_cell.length_a   1.000
_cell.length_b   1.000
_cell.length_c   1.000
_cell.angle_alpha   90.00
_cell.angle_beta   90.00
_cell.angle_gamma   90.00
#
_symmetry.space_group_name_H-M   'P 1'
#
loop_
_entity.id
_entity.type
_entity.pdbx_description
1 polymer ?
#
loop_
_entity_poly.entity_id
_entity_poly.type
_entity_poly.pdbx_seq_one_letter_code
_entity_poly.pdbx_strand_id
1 'polypeptide(L)'
;MAESIRVLLVGAGVVGRAIATDHLLAGCEVWMADRDEAVLSEACDAVLQRTDGTADSASPWGALVPIPIVHLMPKVPDNPTINMDAVPVWLVIESIAEKLAIKQAFFAEVENWFSRSPILTTNTSTLPIGEIAGAMNTHASRFCGMHFFMPVVGRHAAEIIVHPGTEEAVIAVCEEHVRRLRKAPLRVLDSPGFVVNRMLAPYLNLAMQLLCAGVSAATIREAALRYGMPMSPFELIDLIGPRTAFDGGRVVWQSFPHRMDPSPLLPAMVKRSLLGVAGGKGFYNYAEDGVRAGDELSAEASELVDRYSRDDFGAAEINGDISLVADMFAAAMWREAQAIAETGVADDETIDLAMSGGLGYSTPDSNATWRGHMDAIRDERLLPLADRFAKLKSLQ
;
A
#
# COMPACT_ATOMS: atom_id res chain seq x y z
N MET A 1 3.24 -21.80 26.57
CA MET A 1 2.96 -22.72 25.44
C MET A 1 2.72 -21.84 24.23
N ALA A 2 3.45 -22.02 23.14
CA ALA A 2 3.19 -21.24 21.93
C ALA A 2 1.86 -21.72 21.32
N GLU A 3 0.87 -20.84 21.26
CA GLU A 3 -0.41 -21.14 20.62
C GLU A 3 -0.21 -21.11 19.09
N SER A 4 -0.77 -22.10 18.38
CA SER A 4 -0.73 -22.12 16.92
C SER A 4 -1.65 -21.01 16.38
N ILE A 5 -1.10 -20.07 15.63
CA ILE A 5 -1.86 -19.02 14.94
C ILE A 5 -2.43 -19.59 13.65
N ARG A 6 -3.74 -19.47 13.46
CA ARG A 6 -4.42 -19.77 12.20
C ARG A 6 -4.94 -18.49 11.56
N VAL A 7 -4.85 -18.41 10.23
CA VAL A 7 -5.21 -17.19 9.48
C VAL A 7 -6.58 -17.36 8.85
N LEU A 8 -7.50 -16.45 9.15
CA LEU A 8 -8.74 -16.27 8.39
C LEU A 8 -8.64 -15.01 7.55
N LEU A 9 -8.60 -15.14 6.23
CA LEU A 9 -8.62 -14.02 5.29
C LEU A 9 -10.04 -13.81 4.78
N VAL A 10 -10.62 -12.65 5.07
CA VAL A 10 -11.98 -12.28 4.64
C VAL A 10 -11.92 -11.26 3.51
N GLY A 11 -12.50 -11.61 2.36
CA GLY A 11 -12.45 -10.84 1.12
C GLY A 11 -11.58 -11.52 0.08
N ALA A 12 -12.20 -12.13 -0.91
CA ALA A 12 -11.57 -12.91 -1.98
C ALA A 12 -11.30 -12.09 -3.26
N GLY A 13 -11.28 -10.76 -3.14
CA GLY A 13 -10.99 -9.85 -4.24
C GLY A 13 -9.53 -9.91 -4.73
N VAL A 14 -9.15 -8.94 -5.57
CA VAL A 14 -7.79 -8.86 -6.15
C VAL A 14 -6.70 -8.91 -5.09
N VAL A 15 -6.81 -8.09 -4.04
CA VAL A 15 -5.79 -8.01 -2.97
C VAL A 15 -5.85 -9.22 -2.05
N GLY A 16 -7.05 -9.69 -1.68
CA GLY A 16 -7.22 -10.92 -0.91
C GLY A 16 -6.53 -12.13 -1.56
N ARG A 17 -6.73 -12.33 -2.87
CA ARG A 17 -6.01 -13.38 -3.63
C ARG A 17 -4.49 -13.24 -3.54
N ALA A 18 -3.97 -12.02 -3.61
CA ALA A 18 -2.55 -11.77 -3.51
C ALA A 18 -2.01 -12.06 -2.09
N ILE A 19 -2.76 -11.70 -1.04
CA ILE A 19 -2.43 -12.02 0.35
C ILE A 19 -2.44 -13.53 0.57
N ALA A 20 -3.48 -14.25 0.13
CA ALA A 20 -3.57 -15.71 0.25
C ALA A 20 -2.41 -16.41 -0.48
N THR A 21 -2.08 -15.95 -1.69
CA THR A 21 -0.94 -16.46 -2.46
C THR A 21 0.37 -16.31 -1.69
N ASP A 22 0.63 -15.11 -1.16
CA ASP A 22 1.84 -14.82 -0.39
C ASP A 22 1.96 -15.69 0.87
N HIS A 23 0.85 -15.87 1.60
CA HIS A 23 0.79 -16.74 2.76
C HIS A 23 1.10 -18.21 2.43
N LEU A 24 0.48 -18.76 1.37
CA LEU A 24 0.75 -20.14 0.96
C LEU A 24 2.20 -20.33 0.50
N LEU A 25 2.77 -19.38 -0.25
CA LEU A 25 4.17 -19.43 -0.66
C LEU A 25 5.14 -19.35 0.54
N ALA A 26 4.73 -18.70 1.62
CA ALA A 26 5.45 -18.69 2.89
C ALA A 26 5.22 -19.95 3.74
N GLY A 27 4.48 -20.96 3.25
CA GLY A 27 4.20 -22.18 3.99
C GLY A 27 3.14 -22.01 5.09
N CYS A 28 2.32 -20.96 5.02
CA CYS A 28 1.22 -20.72 5.95
C CYS A 28 -0.09 -21.30 5.41
N GLU A 29 -0.83 -22.02 6.25
CA GLU A 29 -2.23 -22.34 5.98
C GLU A 29 -3.11 -21.09 6.08
N VAL A 30 -4.13 -20.98 5.21
CA VAL A 30 -5.08 -19.87 5.19
C VAL A 30 -6.49 -20.39 4.99
N TRP A 31 -7.42 -19.93 5.82
CA TRP A 31 -8.85 -20.06 5.56
C TRP A 31 -9.29 -18.81 4.82
N MET A 32 -9.72 -18.95 3.57
CA MET A 32 -10.21 -17.83 2.78
C MET A 32 -11.73 -17.80 2.78
N ALA A 33 -12.31 -16.62 2.92
CA ALA A 33 -13.74 -16.45 3.06
C ALA A 33 -14.25 -15.27 2.25
N ASP A 34 -15.42 -15.43 1.64
CA ASP A 34 -16.14 -14.35 0.98
C ASP A 34 -17.65 -14.60 1.09
N ARG A 35 -18.45 -13.55 1.07
CA ARG A 35 -19.92 -13.66 1.08
C ARG A 35 -20.45 -14.26 -0.23
N ASP A 36 -19.68 -14.12 -1.31
CA ASP A 36 -20.02 -14.66 -2.62
C ASP A 36 -19.21 -15.94 -2.89
N GLU A 37 -19.92 -17.07 -2.90
CA GLU A 37 -19.32 -18.38 -3.09
C GLU A 37 -18.64 -18.54 -4.46
N ALA A 38 -19.16 -17.87 -5.50
CA ALA A 38 -18.55 -17.92 -6.83
C ALA A 38 -17.22 -17.15 -6.84
N VAL A 39 -17.18 -15.97 -6.21
CA VAL A 39 -15.94 -15.19 -6.05
C VAL A 39 -14.92 -15.97 -5.23
N LEU A 40 -15.35 -16.62 -4.15
CA LEU A 40 -14.49 -17.45 -3.32
C LEU A 40 -13.88 -18.60 -4.12
N SER A 41 -14.70 -19.34 -4.87
CA SER A 41 -14.25 -20.45 -5.71
C SER A 41 -13.22 -20.00 -6.76
N GLU A 42 -13.54 -18.96 -7.54
CA GLU A 42 -12.61 -18.41 -8.55
C GLU A 42 -11.29 -17.97 -7.92
N ALA A 43 -11.37 -17.35 -6.74
CA ALA A 43 -10.21 -16.87 -6.03
C ALA A 43 -9.32 -18.00 -5.52
N CYS A 44 -9.91 -19.08 -4.99
CA CYS A 44 -9.17 -20.28 -4.60
C CYS A 44 -8.47 -20.90 -5.82
N ASP A 45 -9.16 -21.06 -6.95
CA ASP A 45 -8.57 -21.58 -8.18
C ASP A 45 -7.38 -20.72 -8.64
N ALA A 46 -7.54 -19.39 -8.64
CA ALA A 46 -6.47 -18.47 -9.03
C ALA A 46 -5.26 -18.51 -8.10
N VAL A 47 -5.47 -18.70 -6.79
CA VAL A 47 -4.40 -18.87 -5.81
C VAL A 47 -3.67 -20.20 -6.02
N LEU A 48 -4.41 -21.29 -6.24
CA LEU A 48 -3.85 -22.62 -6.48
C LEU A 48 -3.12 -22.73 -7.83
N GLN A 49 -3.47 -21.92 -8.83
CA GLN A 49 -2.69 -21.84 -10.07
C GLN A 49 -1.32 -21.17 -9.90
N ARG A 50 -1.16 -20.35 -8.86
CA ARG A 50 0.08 -19.60 -8.57
C ARG A 50 0.92 -20.22 -7.46
N THR A 51 0.41 -21.29 -6.85
CA THR A 51 1.04 -21.99 -5.73
C THR A 51 1.00 -23.49 -6.00
N ASP A 52 1.65 -24.28 -5.16
CA ASP A 52 1.55 -25.75 -5.20
C ASP A 52 0.62 -26.29 -4.11
N GLY A 53 -0.20 -25.42 -3.51
CA GLY A 53 -1.09 -25.74 -2.40
C GLY A 53 -2.25 -26.66 -2.78
N THR A 54 -3.05 -27.00 -1.76
CA THR A 54 -4.27 -27.78 -1.89
C THR A 54 -5.43 -27.08 -1.17
N ALA A 55 -6.65 -27.47 -1.49
CA ALA A 55 -7.84 -26.94 -0.85
C ALA A 55 -8.66 -28.06 -0.18
N ASP A 56 -9.26 -27.75 0.96
CA ASP A 56 -10.31 -28.53 1.62
C ASP A 56 -11.48 -27.61 2.00
N SER A 57 -12.70 -28.14 1.94
CA SER A 57 -13.94 -27.46 2.29
C SER A 57 -14.29 -27.56 3.78
N ALA A 58 -13.45 -28.19 4.59
CA ALA A 58 -13.70 -28.38 6.02
C ALA A 58 -13.52 -27.07 6.81
N SER A 59 -14.63 -26.39 7.12
CA SER A 59 -14.65 -25.32 8.12
C SER A 59 -14.38 -25.89 9.52
N PRO A 60 -13.33 -25.44 10.24
CA PRO A 60 -13.09 -25.85 11.62
C PRO A 60 -14.13 -25.30 12.61
N TRP A 61 -15.05 -24.42 12.15
CA TRP A 61 -15.93 -23.62 13.00
C TRP A 61 -17.39 -24.04 13.03
N GLY A 62 -17.82 -24.99 12.18
CA GLY A 62 -19.25 -25.30 12.05
C GLY A 62 -20.08 -24.04 11.77
N ALA A 63 -21.20 -23.84 12.48
CA ALA A 63 -22.14 -22.74 12.25
C ALA A 63 -21.71 -21.36 12.82
N LEU A 64 -20.55 -21.25 13.49
CA LEU A 64 -20.13 -20.00 14.13
C LEU A 64 -19.65 -18.93 13.14
N VAL A 65 -19.15 -19.34 11.97
CA VAL A 65 -18.77 -18.41 10.89
C VAL A 65 -19.85 -18.49 9.80
N PRO A 66 -20.68 -17.45 9.62
CA PRO A 66 -21.84 -17.49 8.72
C PRO A 66 -21.52 -17.12 7.27
N ILE A 67 -20.27 -17.31 6.84
CA ILE A 67 -19.84 -17.02 5.46
C ILE A 67 -19.16 -18.24 4.82
N PRO A 68 -19.28 -18.43 3.49
CA PRO A 68 -18.51 -19.43 2.76
C PRO A 68 -17.02 -19.34 3.06
N ILE A 69 -16.39 -20.49 3.27
CA ILE A 69 -14.96 -20.63 3.60
C ILE A 69 -14.35 -21.79 2.83
N VAL A 70 -13.11 -21.62 2.39
CA VAL A 70 -12.24 -22.69 1.88
C VAL A 70 -10.92 -22.67 2.65
N HIS A 71 -10.47 -23.84 3.11
CA HIS A 71 -9.15 -24.02 3.71
C HIS A 71 -8.12 -24.28 2.63
N LEU A 72 -7.10 -23.44 2.54
CA LEU A 72 -5.96 -23.58 1.65
C LEU A 72 -4.73 -24.01 2.45
N MET A 73 -4.06 -25.05 2.00
CA MET A 73 -2.88 -25.62 2.65
C MET A 73 -1.68 -25.60 1.70
N PRO A 74 -0.48 -25.23 2.18
CA PRO A 74 0.73 -25.37 1.40
C PRO A 74 1.12 -26.85 1.29
N LYS A 75 1.80 -27.23 0.20
CA LYS A 75 2.29 -28.60 0.05
C LYS A 75 3.41 -28.95 1.00
N VAL A 76 4.28 -27.98 1.27
CA VAL A 76 5.36 -28.07 2.24
C VAL A 76 5.07 -27.04 3.33
N PRO A 77 4.49 -27.46 4.48
CA PRO A 77 4.20 -26.55 5.56
C PRO A 77 5.50 -26.04 6.18
N ASP A 78 5.52 -24.76 6.53
CA ASP A 78 6.50 -24.26 7.47
C ASP A 78 6.16 -24.83 8.84
N ASN A 79 7.11 -25.53 9.48
CA ASN A 79 6.83 -26.39 10.62
C ASN A 79 7.52 -25.89 11.90
N PRO A 80 7.10 -24.75 12.48
CA PRO A 80 7.51 -24.38 13.82
C PRO A 80 6.86 -25.35 14.80
N THR A 81 7.62 -25.85 15.78
CA THR A 81 7.21 -26.89 16.73
C THR A 81 5.82 -26.63 17.34
N ILE A 82 4.80 -27.42 16.96
CA ILE A 82 3.43 -27.28 17.46
C ILE A 82 3.22 -28.25 18.63
N ASN A 83 2.97 -27.70 19.82
CA ASN A 83 2.46 -28.46 20.95
C ASN A 83 0.94 -28.61 20.76
N MET A 84 0.44 -29.83 20.60
CA MET A 84 -0.94 -30.11 20.17
C MET A 84 -2.02 -30.04 21.26
N ASP A 85 -1.74 -29.43 22.42
CA ASP A 85 -2.70 -29.26 23.51
C ASP A 85 -3.03 -27.77 23.77
N ALA A 86 -3.67 -27.11 22.79
CA ALA A 86 -4.37 -25.82 22.97
C ALA A 86 -5.31 -25.52 21.79
N VAL A 87 -6.41 -24.79 22.04
CA VAL A 87 -7.25 -24.20 20.97
C VAL A 87 -6.45 -23.08 20.28
N PRO A 88 -6.35 -23.04 18.94
CA PRO A 88 -5.55 -22.06 18.22
C PRO A 88 -6.09 -20.63 18.38
N VAL A 89 -5.20 -19.65 18.27
CA VAL A 89 -5.58 -18.22 18.17
C VAL A 89 -5.81 -17.90 16.70
N TRP A 90 -6.94 -17.25 16.41
CA TRP A 90 -7.26 -16.80 15.06
C TRP A 90 -6.72 -15.40 14.81
N LEU A 91 -5.96 -15.25 13.74
CA LEU A 91 -5.61 -13.97 13.13
C LEU A 91 -6.52 -13.74 11.94
N VAL A 92 -7.46 -12.80 12.06
CA VAL A 92 -8.35 -12.41 10.98
C VAL A 92 -7.73 -11.27 10.20
N ILE A 93 -7.60 -11.41 8.89
CA ILE A 93 -7.15 -10.37 7.97
C ILE A 93 -8.34 -9.97 7.11
N GLU A 94 -8.80 -8.74 7.24
CA GLU A 94 -9.93 -8.21 6.49
C GLU A 94 -9.45 -7.45 5.24
N SER A 95 -9.96 -7.82 4.06
CA SER A 95 -9.66 -7.22 2.76
C SER A 95 -10.94 -7.09 1.89
N ILE A 96 -12.01 -6.57 2.51
CA ILE A 96 -13.30 -6.25 1.88
C ILE A 96 -13.30 -4.81 1.34
N ALA A 97 -14.45 -4.40 0.79
CA ALA A 97 -14.63 -3.07 0.19
C ALA A 97 -14.17 -1.92 1.12
N GLU A 98 -13.43 -0.96 0.55
CA GLU A 98 -12.87 0.21 1.23
C GLU A 98 -13.96 1.26 1.55
N LYS A 99 -14.87 0.91 2.47
CA LYS A 99 -15.92 1.79 2.99
C LYS A 99 -16.02 1.61 4.49
N LEU A 100 -15.87 2.71 5.25
CA LEU A 100 -15.88 2.70 6.71
C LEU A 100 -17.11 1.96 7.29
N ALA A 101 -18.32 2.30 6.84
CA ALA A 101 -19.54 1.67 7.33
C ALA A 101 -19.60 0.15 7.08
N ILE A 102 -19.01 -0.34 5.98
CA ILE A 102 -18.96 -1.78 5.68
C ILE A 102 -17.98 -2.46 6.65
N LYS A 103 -16.78 -1.89 6.83
CA LYS A 103 -15.77 -2.44 7.75
C LYS A 103 -16.25 -2.41 9.20
N GLN A 104 -16.86 -1.32 9.64
CA GLN A 104 -17.45 -1.21 10.99
C GLN A 104 -18.53 -2.27 11.23
N ALA A 105 -19.46 -2.46 10.27
CA ALA A 105 -20.48 -3.49 10.39
C ALA A 105 -19.86 -4.90 10.43
N PHE A 106 -18.87 -5.17 9.58
CA PHE A 106 -18.14 -6.43 9.59
C PHE A 106 -17.44 -6.69 10.93
N PHE A 107 -16.68 -5.74 11.45
CA PHE A 107 -15.94 -5.94 12.70
C PHE A 107 -16.86 -6.06 13.91
N ALA A 108 -18.01 -5.37 13.94
CA ALA A 108 -19.01 -5.57 14.99
C ALA A 108 -19.60 -7.00 14.97
N GLU A 109 -19.65 -7.64 13.81
CA GLU A 109 -20.15 -9.01 13.66
C GLU A 109 -19.07 -10.05 13.97
N VAL A 110 -17.87 -9.91 13.37
CA VAL A 110 -16.79 -10.88 13.37
C VAL A 110 -16.26 -11.20 14.77
N GLU A 111 -16.39 -10.26 15.71
CA GLU A 111 -16.04 -10.45 17.13
C GLU A 111 -16.77 -11.63 17.76
N ASN A 112 -17.94 -12.00 17.24
CA ASN A 112 -18.79 -13.05 17.78
C ASN A 112 -18.56 -14.43 17.12
N TRP A 113 -17.70 -14.52 16.12
CA TRP A 113 -17.49 -15.76 15.35
C TRP A 113 -16.59 -16.78 16.07
N PHE A 114 -15.88 -16.37 17.12
CA PHE A 114 -14.82 -17.17 17.73
C PHE A 114 -15.11 -17.52 19.18
N SER A 115 -14.80 -18.76 19.57
CA SER A 115 -14.91 -19.24 20.96
C SER A 115 -13.83 -18.68 21.89
N ARG A 116 -12.72 -18.19 21.32
CA ARG A 116 -11.64 -17.48 22.01
C ARG A 116 -11.43 -16.13 21.35
N SER A 117 -10.89 -15.16 22.10
CA SER A 117 -10.63 -13.81 21.61
C SER A 117 -9.66 -13.83 20.41
N PRO A 118 -10.14 -13.51 19.19
CA PRO A 118 -9.28 -13.45 18.01
C PRO A 118 -8.34 -12.24 18.09
N ILE A 119 -7.36 -12.21 17.18
CA ILE A 119 -6.69 -10.99 16.76
C ILE A 119 -7.34 -10.57 15.45
N LEU A 120 -7.80 -9.34 15.38
CA LEU A 120 -8.53 -8.79 14.24
C LEU A 120 -7.64 -7.78 13.53
N THR A 121 -7.48 -7.90 12.22
CA THR A 121 -6.70 -6.93 11.44
C THR A 121 -7.43 -6.52 10.17
N THR A 122 -7.12 -5.32 9.69
CA THR A 122 -7.64 -4.78 8.43
C THR A 122 -6.50 -4.42 7.48
N ASN A 123 -6.65 -4.77 6.20
CA ASN A 123 -5.77 -4.38 5.11
C ASN A 123 -6.20 -3.03 4.48
N THR A 124 -6.99 -2.21 5.18
CA THR A 124 -7.34 -0.87 4.68
C THR A 124 -6.08 -0.06 4.37
N SER A 125 -6.15 0.77 3.32
CA SER A 125 -5.02 1.59 2.88
C SER A 125 -5.17 3.06 3.27
N THR A 126 -6.38 3.47 3.65
CA THR A 126 -6.71 4.90 3.84
C THR A 126 -7.64 5.20 5.01
N LEU A 127 -8.40 4.22 5.51
CA LEU A 127 -9.35 4.46 6.59
C LEU A 127 -8.62 4.47 7.94
N PRO A 128 -8.90 5.44 8.84
CA PRO A 128 -8.32 5.45 10.17
C PRO A 128 -8.70 4.19 10.95
N ILE A 129 -7.70 3.53 11.53
CA ILE A 129 -7.87 2.30 12.30
C ILE A 129 -8.74 2.56 13.54
N GLY A 130 -8.53 3.70 14.22
CA GLY A 130 -9.33 4.09 15.37
C GLY A 130 -10.81 4.29 15.06
N GLU A 131 -11.16 4.77 13.86
CA GLU A 131 -12.56 4.91 13.44
C GLU A 131 -13.23 3.55 13.19
N ILE A 132 -12.49 2.58 12.64
CA ILE A 132 -12.98 1.21 12.48
C ILE A 132 -13.17 0.57 13.86
N ALA A 133 -12.17 0.72 14.74
CA ALA A 133 -12.18 0.19 16.10
C ALA A 133 -13.34 0.74 16.95
N GLY A 134 -13.76 1.98 16.69
CA GLY A 134 -14.85 2.63 17.44
C GLY A 134 -16.22 1.97 17.31
N ALA A 135 -16.42 1.08 16.33
CA ALA A 135 -17.65 0.30 16.18
C ALA A 135 -17.60 -1.09 16.85
N MET A 136 -16.45 -1.48 17.38
CA MET A 136 -16.21 -2.77 18.02
C MET A 136 -16.66 -2.75 19.49
N ASN A 137 -17.13 -3.89 20.00
CA ASN A 137 -17.70 -3.99 21.35
C ASN A 137 -16.75 -4.65 22.35
N THR A 138 -15.94 -5.61 21.93
CA THR A 138 -15.25 -6.54 22.86
C THR A 138 -13.76 -6.68 22.62
N HIS A 139 -13.30 -6.47 21.39
CA HIS A 139 -11.95 -6.82 20.93
C HIS A 139 -11.24 -5.64 20.24
N ALA A 140 -11.66 -4.40 20.50
CA ALA A 140 -10.97 -3.20 20.01
C ALA A 140 -9.48 -3.16 20.42
N SER A 141 -9.13 -3.66 21.62
CA SER A 141 -7.75 -3.76 22.08
C SER A 141 -6.94 -4.85 21.35
N ARG A 142 -7.63 -5.79 20.70
CA ARG A 142 -7.08 -6.87 19.87
C ARG A 142 -7.24 -6.61 18.38
N PHE A 143 -7.34 -5.33 18.03
CA PHE A 143 -7.50 -4.85 16.67
C PHE A 143 -6.38 -3.90 16.25
N CYS A 144 -5.85 -4.09 15.04
CA CYS A 144 -4.88 -3.20 14.42
C CYS A 144 -5.00 -3.23 12.89
N GLY A 145 -4.32 -2.33 12.19
CA GLY A 145 -4.11 -2.48 10.75
C GLY A 145 -3.01 -3.51 10.45
N MET A 146 -3.16 -4.24 9.36
CA MET A 146 -2.13 -5.10 8.76
C MET A 146 -2.17 -4.89 7.24
N HIS A 147 -1.46 -3.87 6.78
CA HIS A 147 -1.55 -3.35 5.43
C HIS A 147 -0.42 -3.91 4.56
N PHE A 148 -0.81 -4.71 3.57
CA PHE A 148 0.04 -5.29 2.55
C PHE A 148 0.04 -4.42 1.29
N PHE A 149 1.21 -4.27 0.67
CA PHE A 149 1.38 -3.43 -0.52
C PHE A 149 1.31 -4.25 -1.80
N MET A 150 0.70 -3.72 -2.86
CA MET A 150 0.71 -4.39 -4.16
C MET A 150 2.05 -4.15 -4.90
N PRO A 151 2.58 -5.17 -5.61
CA PRO A 151 2.16 -6.57 -5.61
C PRO A 151 2.60 -7.31 -4.33
N VAL A 152 1.70 -7.95 -3.58
CA VAL A 152 1.98 -8.49 -2.22
C VAL A 152 3.21 -9.39 -2.17
N VAL A 153 3.34 -10.35 -3.09
CA VAL A 153 4.48 -11.27 -3.16
C VAL A 153 5.80 -10.56 -3.45
N GLY A 154 5.76 -9.47 -4.22
CA GLY A 154 6.95 -8.70 -4.61
C GLY A 154 7.35 -7.61 -3.62
N ARG A 155 6.59 -7.43 -2.52
CA ARG A 155 6.86 -6.42 -1.50
C ARG A 155 7.40 -7.06 -0.24
N HIS A 156 8.47 -6.48 0.30
CA HIS A 156 9.25 -7.05 1.40
C HIS A 156 8.93 -6.43 2.76
N ALA A 157 7.82 -5.68 2.85
CA ALA A 157 7.34 -5.11 4.10
C ALA A 157 5.81 -5.15 4.17
N ALA A 158 5.27 -5.03 5.39
CA ALA A 158 3.86 -4.78 5.66
C ALA A 158 3.73 -3.84 6.86
N GLU A 159 2.76 -2.93 6.81
CA GLU A 159 2.49 -1.99 7.90
C GLU A 159 1.61 -2.65 8.97
N ILE A 160 2.04 -2.54 10.23
CA ILE A 160 1.23 -2.83 11.42
C ILE A 160 0.79 -1.50 12.01
N ILE A 161 -0.46 -1.11 11.75
CA ILE A 161 -0.98 0.21 12.11
C ILE A 161 -1.67 0.12 13.47
N VAL A 162 -1.18 0.88 14.45
CA VAL A 162 -1.64 0.79 15.84
C VAL A 162 -2.49 2.00 16.20
N HIS A 163 -3.65 1.74 16.79
CA HIS A 163 -4.46 2.79 17.41
C HIS A 163 -4.16 2.83 18.92
N PRO A 164 -4.52 3.90 19.66
CA PRO A 164 -4.13 4.05 21.05
C PRO A 164 -4.58 2.93 22.00
N GLY A 165 -5.59 2.14 21.61
CA GLY A 165 -6.10 1.02 22.41
C GLY A 165 -5.49 -0.34 22.07
N THR A 166 -4.69 -0.47 21.01
CA THR A 166 -4.10 -1.76 20.60
C THR A 166 -3.13 -2.28 21.67
N GLU A 167 -3.29 -3.54 22.10
CA GLU A 167 -2.39 -4.20 23.06
C GLU A 167 -1.02 -4.52 22.44
N GLU A 168 0.06 -4.29 23.20
CA GLU A 168 1.43 -4.66 22.77
C GLU A 168 1.58 -6.15 22.43
N ALA A 169 0.87 -7.03 23.13
CA ALA A 169 0.88 -8.47 22.84
C ALA A 169 0.29 -8.78 21.45
N VAL A 170 -0.70 -8.00 20.99
CA VAL A 170 -1.34 -8.15 19.68
C VAL A 170 -0.39 -7.65 18.60
N ILE A 171 0.26 -6.50 18.83
CA ILE A 171 1.30 -5.94 17.95
C ILE A 171 2.41 -6.97 17.75
N ALA A 172 2.97 -7.52 18.83
CA ALA A 172 4.05 -8.51 18.77
C ALA A 172 3.67 -9.76 17.97
N VAL A 173 2.43 -10.24 18.11
CA VAL A 173 1.93 -11.37 17.32
C VAL A 173 1.81 -11.03 15.83
N CYS A 174 1.28 -9.84 15.50
CA CYS A 174 1.17 -9.39 14.12
C CYS A 174 2.54 -9.18 13.47
N GLU A 175 3.50 -8.60 14.18
CA GLU A 175 4.86 -8.44 13.69
C GLU A 175 5.54 -9.79 13.41
N GLU A 176 5.39 -10.75 14.33
CA GLU A 176 5.95 -12.10 14.16
C GLU A 176 5.31 -12.82 12.98
N HIS A 177 3.99 -12.68 12.80
CA HIS A 177 3.30 -13.20 11.64
C HIS A 177 3.85 -12.63 10.33
N VAL A 178 4.06 -11.31 10.27
CA VAL A 178 4.67 -10.65 9.09
C VAL A 178 6.09 -11.13 8.84
N ARG A 179 6.91 -11.33 9.90
CA ARG A 179 8.25 -11.91 9.77
C ARG A 179 8.22 -13.33 9.21
N ARG A 180 7.23 -14.16 9.59
CA ARG A 180 7.02 -15.50 9.01
C ARG A 180 6.75 -15.46 7.50
N LEU A 181 6.09 -14.41 7.03
CA LEU A 181 5.90 -14.14 5.60
C LEU A 181 7.18 -13.65 4.89
N ARG A 182 8.32 -13.61 5.59
CA ARG A 182 9.61 -13.08 5.11
C ARG A 182 9.51 -11.61 4.70
N LYS A 183 8.70 -10.84 5.43
CA LYS A 183 8.54 -9.40 5.27
C LYS A 183 8.96 -8.68 6.54
N ALA A 184 9.42 -7.44 6.40
CA ALA A 184 9.69 -6.54 7.50
C ALA A 184 8.38 -5.95 8.03
N PRO A 185 8.02 -6.15 9.32
CA PRO A 185 6.90 -5.44 9.92
C PRO A 185 7.26 -3.97 10.16
N LEU A 186 6.41 -3.06 9.71
CA LEU A 186 6.54 -1.62 9.91
C LEU A 186 5.53 -1.21 10.97
N ARG A 187 5.96 -1.06 12.22
CA ARG A 187 5.08 -0.60 13.29
C ARG A 187 4.86 0.91 13.14
N VAL A 188 3.62 1.32 12.88
CA VAL A 188 3.27 2.72 12.60
C VAL A 188 2.02 3.13 13.39
N LEU A 189 1.95 4.39 13.82
CA LEU A 189 0.73 4.91 14.45
C LEU A 189 -0.35 5.19 13.41
N ASP A 190 -1.61 5.08 13.83
CA ASP A 190 -2.76 5.44 13.01
C ASP A 190 -2.72 6.91 12.60
N SER A 191 -2.61 7.13 11.29
CA SER A 191 -2.53 8.43 10.64
C SER A 191 -3.04 8.29 9.20
N PRO A 192 -3.71 9.30 8.62
CA PRO A 192 -4.13 9.25 7.23
C PRO A 192 -2.97 8.94 6.27
N GLY A 193 -3.09 7.82 5.53
CA GLY A 193 -2.06 7.33 4.60
C GLY A 193 -0.86 6.64 5.25
N PHE A 194 -0.88 6.42 6.56
CA PHE A 194 0.16 5.73 7.33
C PHE A 194 1.57 6.27 7.01
N VAL A 195 2.52 5.43 6.59
CA VAL A 195 3.85 5.86 6.15
C VAL A 195 3.96 5.76 4.63
N VAL A 196 3.73 4.58 4.06
CA VAL A 196 4.00 4.32 2.63
C VAL A 196 3.14 5.19 1.72
N ASN A 197 1.82 5.23 1.93
CA ASN A 197 0.93 6.04 1.09
C ASN A 197 1.15 7.55 1.31
N ARG A 198 1.44 7.94 2.56
CA ARG A 198 1.75 9.33 2.93
C ARG A 198 3.02 9.82 2.23
N MET A 199 4.08 9.01 2.19
CA MET A 199 5.32 9.28 1.44
C MET A 199 5.09 9.31 -0.08
N LEU A 200 4.23 8.43 -0.61
CA LEU A 200 4.00 8.28 -2.05
C LEU A 200 3.15 9.42 -2.65
N ALA A 201 2.17 9.93 -1.91
CA ALA A 201 1.24 10.94 -2.38
C ALA A 201 1.91 12.24 -2.90
N PRO A 202 2.82 12.92 -2.17
CA PRO A 202 3.48 14.13 -2.66
C PRO A 202 4.37 13.85 -3.87
N TYR A 203 5.05 12.69 -3.92
CA TYR A 203 5.86 12.26 -5.06
C TYR A 203 5.04 12.11 -6.35
N LEU A 204 3.94 11.35 -6.30
CA LEU A 204 3.07 11.15 -7.47
C LEU A 204 2.42 12.47 -7.91
N ASN A 205 1.99 13.27 -6.94
CA ASN A 205 1.39 14.56 -7.23
C ASN A 205 2.38 15.53 -7.89
N LEU A 206 3.60 15.61 -7.38
CA LEU A 206 4.66 16.44 -7.94
C LEU A 206 4.97 16.03 -9.38
N ALA A 207 5.09 14.73 -9.67
CA ALA A 207 5.31 14.24 -11.04
C ALA A 207 4.22 14.75 -12.01
N MET A 208 2.96 14.70 -11.59
CA MET A 208 1.85 15.22 -12.38
C MET A 208 1.84 16.75 -12.52
N GLN A 209 2.29 17.48 -11.48
CA GLN A 209 2.45 18.93 -11.58
C GLN A 209 3.56 19.32 -12.56
N LEU A 210 4.70 18.62 -12.52
CA LEU A 210 5.80 18.80 -13.46
C LEU A 210 5.36 18.52 -14.90
N LEU A 211 4.57 17.46 -15.11
CA LEU A 211 4.00 17.14 -16.41
C LEU A 211 3.07 18.24 -16.92
N CYS A 212 2.15 18.74 -16.07
CA CYS A 212 1.32 19.90 -16.41
C CYS A 212 2.13 21.16 -16.69
N ALA A 213 3.33 21.29 -16.12
CA ALA A 213 4.17 22.45 -16.40
C ALA A 213 4.96 22.34 -17.70
N GLY A 214 5.04 21.14 -18.30
CA GLY A 214 5.72 20.91 -19.57
C GLY A 214 7.02 20.11 -19.45
N VAL A 215 7.33 19.55 -18.27
CA VAL A 215 8.42 18.57 -18.15
C VAL A 215 7.96 17.27 -18.81
N SER A 216 8.78 16.74 -19.73
CA SER A 216 8.41 15.55 -20.49
C SER A 216 8.25 14.31 -19.60
N ALA A 217 7.33 13.40 -19.98
CA ALA A 217 7.16 12.12 -19.27
C ALA A 217 8.45 11.27 -19.28
N ALA A 218 9.27 11.39 -20.32
CA ALA A 218 10.57 10.73 -20.41
C ALA A 218 11.57 11.29 -19.38
N THR A 219 11.67 12.61 -19.23
CA THR A 219 12.51 13.24 -18.19
C THR A 219 12.06 12.82 -16.79
N ILE A 220 10.74 12.82 -16.55
CA ILE A 220 10.17 12.41 -15.25
C ILE A 220 10.45 10.94 -14.94
N ARG A 221 10.32 10.05 -15.93
CA ARG A 221 10.69 8.63 -15.80
C ARG A 221 12.16 8.50 -15.41
N GLU A 222 13.06 9.10 -16.18
CA GLU A 222 14.49 8.94 -15.97
C GLU A 222 14.93 9.52 -14.62
N ALA A 223 14.34 10.65 -14.20
CA ALA A 223 14.58 11.23 -12.89
C ALA A 223 14.10 10.33 -11.74
N ALA A 224 12.94 9.67 -11.89
CA ALA A 224 12.45 8.71 -10.90
C ALA A 224 13.36 7.49 -10.76
N LEU A 225 13.83 6.93 -11.88
CA LEU A 225 14.77 5.82 -11.88
C LEU A 225 16.11 6.22 -11.28
N ARG A 226 16.64 7.40 -11.64
CA ARG A 226 17.86 7.97 -11.07
C ARG A 226 17.75 8.21 -9.57
N TYR A 227 16.59 8.68 -9.10
CA TYR A 227 16.31 8.87 -7.68
C TYR A 227 16.34 7.54 -6.91
N GLY A 228 15.89 6.45 -7.54
CA GLY A 228 15.90 5.11 -6.96
C GLY A 228 14.54 4.41 -6.93
N MET A 229 13.51 4.98 -7.57
CA MET A 229 12.21 4.34 -7.67
C MET A 229 12.24 3.22 -8.73
N PRO A 230 11.47 2.13 -8.55
CA PRO A 230 11.56 0.97 -9.44
C PRO A 230 10.94 1.21 -10.84
N MET A 231 10.16 2.28 -11.00
CA MET A 231 9.45 2.62 -12.24
C MET A 231 9.06 4.10 -12.28
N SER A 232 8.57 4.56 -13.42
CA SER A 232 8.01 5.90 -13.58
C SER A 232 6.82 6.13 -12.65
N PRO A 233 6.62 7.35 -12.12
CA PRO A 233 5.41 7.73 -11.38
C PRO A 233 4.12 7.44 -12.16
N PHE A 234 4.14 7.61 -13.48
CA PHE A 234 2.96 7.41 -14.33
C PHE A 234 2.65 5.93 -14.58
N GLU A 235 3.70 5.10 -14.70
CA GLU A 235 3.52 3.64 -14.71
C GLU A 235 2.96 3.16 -13.37
N LEU A 236 3.46 3.71 -12.27
CA LEU A 236 3.00 3.38 -10.94
C LEU A 236 1.53 3.80 -10.73
N ILE A 237 1.13 4.98 -11.18
CA ILE A 237 -0.28 5.42 -11.12
C ILE A 237 -1.18 4.49 -11.95
N ASP A 238 -0.75 4.09 -13.15
CA ASP A 238 -1.53 3.19 -13.99
C ASP A 238 -1.62 1.77 -13.41
N LEU A 239 -0.57 1.31 -12.73
CA LEU A 239 -0.56 0.03 -12.02
C LEU A 239 -1.49 0.04 -10.79
N ILE A 240 -1.47 1.13 -10.02
CA ILE A 240 -2.38 1.36 -8.88
C ILE A 240 -3.84 1.54 -9.37
N GLY A 241 -3.99 2.12 -10.56
CA GLY A 241 -5.26 2.60 -11.10
C GLY A 241 -5.50 4.07 -10.74
N PRO A 242 -5.76 4.95 -11.73
CA PRO A 242 -5.96 6.39 -11.49
C PRO A 242 -7.09 6.71 -10.50
N ARG A 243 -8.15 5.88 -10.43
CA ARG A 243 -9.22 6.03 -9.43
C ARG A 243 -8.71 5.81 -8.00
N THR A 244 -7.96 4.75 -7.79
CA THR A 244 -7.38 4.40 -6.48
C THR A 244 -6.36 5.46 -6.05
N ALA A 245 -5.48 5.87 -6.97
CA ALA A 245 -4.54 6.96 -6.74
C ALA A 245 -5.24 8.28 -6.38
N PHE A 246 -6.37 8.59 -7.06
CA PHE A 246 -7.19 9.77 -6.75
C PHE A 246 -7.78 9.70 -5.35
N ASP A 247 -8.43 8.59 -4.99
CA ASP A 247 -9.08 8.45 -3.69
C ASP A 247 -8.05 8.49 -2.54
N GLY A 248 -6.94 7.77 -2.67
CA GLY A 248 -5.86 7.78 -1.66
C GLY A 248 -5.17 9.13 -1.54
N GLY A 249 -4.80 9.74 -2.66
CA GLY A 249 -4.20 11.08 -2.68
C GLY A 249 -5.14 12.15 -2.11
N ARG A 250 -6.46 12.01 -2.34
CA ARG A 250 -7.46 12.93 -1.76
C ARG A 250 -7.50 12.82 -0.24
N VAL A 251 -7.43 11.62 0.34
CA VAL A 251 -7.40 11.45 1.81
C VAL A 251 -6.19 12.15 2.42
N VAL A 252 -4.99 11.93 1.84
CA VAL A 252 -3.76 12.59 2.30
C VAL A 252 -3.87 14.11 2.17
N TRP A 253 -4.31 14.61 1.00
CA TRP A 253 -4.46 16.04 0.77
C TRP A 253 -5.48 16.70 1.71
N GLN A 254 -6.64 16.09 1.94
CA GLN A 254 -7.66 16.62 2.85
C GLN A 254 -7.18 16.66 4.30
N SER A 255 -6.33 15.71 4.68
CA SER A 255 -5.74 15.62 6.01
C SER A 255 -4.58 16.59 6.21
N PHE A 256 -3.83 16.89 5.14
CA PHE A 256 -2.64 17.74 5.16
C PHE A 256 -2.66 18.81 4.04
N PRO A 257 -3.65 19.73 4.01
CA PRO A 257 -3.93 20.60 2.85
C PRO A 257 -2.84 21.62 2.54
N HIS A 258 -1.91 21.85 3.47
CA HIS A 258 -0.79 22.78 3.30
C HIS A 258 0.47 22.12 2.73
N ARG A 259 0.51 20.78 2.58
CA ARG A 259 1.70 20.05 2.14
C ARG A 259 1.73 19.72 0.65
N MET A 260 0.59 19.77 -0.04
CA MET A 260 0.54 19.51 -1.47
C MET A 260 -0.62 20.27 -2.12
N ASP A 261 -0.40 20.70 -3.37
CA ASP A 261 -1.46 21.23 -4.22
C ASP A 261 -1.88 20.15 -5.22
N PRO A 262 -3.13 19.69 -5.21
CA PRO A 262 -3.54 18.54 -6.00
C PRO A 262 -3.47 18.85 -7.51
N SER A 263 -2.86 17.95 -8.28
CA SER A 263 -2.88 18.02 -9.74
C SER A 263 -4.29 17.79 -10.29
N PRO A 264 -4.68 18.50 -11.38
CA PRO A 264 -5.98 18.29 -12.03
C PRO A 264 -6.05 16.99 -12.85
N LEU A 265 -4.93 16.29 -13.08
CA LEU A 265 -4.87 15.14 -13.98
C LEU A 265 -5.70 13.95 -13.48
N LEU A 266 -5.50 13.47 -12.25
CA LEU A 266 -6.24 12.31 -11.74
C LEU A 266 -7.78 12.50 -11.78
N PRO A 267 -8.37 13.62 -11.28
CA PRO A 267 -9.80 13.85 -11.45
C PRO A 267 -10.26 13.81 -12.91
N ALA A 268 -9.45 14.32 -13.83
CA ALA A 268 -9.79 14.36 -15.25
C ALA A 268 -9.67 12.98 -15.91
N MET A 269 -8.66 12.19 -15.53
CA MET A 269 -8.48 10.80 -15.97
C MET A 269 -9.65 9.93 -15.52
N VAL A 270 -10.07 10.05 -14.26
CA VAL A 270 -11.24 9.33 -13.73
C VAL A 270 -12.51 9.69 -14.50
N LYS A 271 -12.72 10.98 -14.81
CA LYS A 271 -13.87 11.43 -15.62
C LYS A 271 -13.85 10.89 -17.06
N ARG A 272 -12.67 10.57 -17.60
CA ARG A 272 -12.47 10.00 -18.93
C ARG A 272 -12.39 8.47 -18.93
N SER A 273 -12.61 7.81 -17.78
CA SER A 273 -12.47 6.35 -17.63
C SER A 273 -11.11 5.83 -18.06
N LEU A 274 -10.05 6.59 -17.78
CA LEU A 274 -8.67 6.11 -17.89
C LEU A 274 -8.36 5.31 -16.61
N LEU A 275 -8.39 3.99 -16.71
CA LEU A 275 -8.36 3.07 -15.57
C LEU A 275 -6.96 2.46 -15.30
N GLY A 276 -5.96 2.83 -16.10
CA GLY A 276 -4.61 2.26 -16.01
C GLY A 276 -4.55 0.86 -16.61
N VAL A 277 -3.70 0.00 -16.03
CA VAL A 277 -3.48 -1.37 -16.50
C VAL A 277 -4.79 -2.17 -16.54
N ALA A 278 -5.64 -2.02 -15.51
CA ALA A 278 -6.90 -2.76 -15.38
C ALA A 278 -7.94 -2.46 -16.48
N GLY A 279 -7.84 -1.29 -17.14
CA GLY A 279 -8.69 -0.95 -18.29
C GLY A 279 -7.94 -0.88 -19.61
N GLY A 280 -6.70 -1.39 -19.68
CA GLY A 280 -5.86 -1.33 -20.87
C GLY A 280 -5.37 0.09 -21.26
N LYS A 281 -5.70 1.11 -20.46
CA LYS A 281 -5.45 2.52 -20.81
C LYS A 281 -5.43 3.46 -19.60
N GLY A 282 -4.37 4.25 -19.49
CA GLY A 282 -4.14 5.24 -18.45
C GLY A 282 -3.32 6.41 -18.98
N PHE A 283 -2.24 6.77 -18.27
CA PHE A 283 -1.17 7.59 -18.84
C PHE A 283 -0.58 6.93 -20.09
N TYR A 284 -0.46 5.61 -20.09
CA TYR A 284 0.00 4.82 -21.23
C TYR A 284 -1.08 3.87 -21.75
N ASN A 285 -0.84 3.26 -22.91
CA ASN A 285 -1.64 2.16 -23.43
C ASN A 285 -1.05 0.83 -22.98
N TYR A 286 -1.90 -0.15 -22.68
CA TYR A 286 -1.49 -1.48 -22.23
C TYR A 286 -2.12 -2.56 -23.12
N ALA A 287 -1.34 -3.60 -23.44
CA ALA A 287 -1.84 -4.80 -24.09
C ALA A 287 -2.67 -5.65 -23.10
N GLU A 288 -3.34 -6.69 -23.61
CA GLU A 288 -4.20 -7.57 -22.79
C GLU A 288 -3.45 -8.28 -21.66
N ASP A 289 -2.15 -8.50 -21.82
CA ASP A 289 -1.25 -9.07 -20.81
C ASP A 289 -0.79 -8.06 -19.75
N GLY A 290 -1.26 -6.81 -19.83
CA GLY A 290 -0.90 -5.72 -18.94
C GLY A 290 0.46 -5.08 -19.25
N VAL A 291 1.14 -5.49 -20.33
CA VAL A 291 2.41 -4.92 -20.75
C VAL A 291 2.16 -3.58 -21.44
N ARG A 292 2.99 -2.58 -21.11
CA ARG A 292 2.91 -1.26 -21.73
C ARG A 292 3.20 -1.36 -23.24
N ALA A 293 2.31 -0.80 -24.06
CA ALA A 293 2.37 -0.89 -25.52
C ALA A 293 3.30 0.15 -26.18
N GLY A 294 3.86 1.09 -25.42
CA GLY A 294 4.81 2.10 -25.91
C GLY A 294 5.24 3.09 -24.82
N ASP A 295 6.27 3.89 -25.10
CA ASP A 295 6.85 4.83 -24.13
C ASP A 295 6.19 6.21 -24.13
N GLU A 296 5.36 6.49 -25.15
CA GLU A 296 4.61 7.73 -25.29
C GLU A 296 3.33 7.72 -24.47
N LEU A 297 2.93 8.89 -23.98
CA LEU A 297 1.62 9.06 -23.35
C LEU A 297 0.50 8.66 -24.32
N SER A 298 -0.57 8.08 -23.77
CA SER A 298 -1.79 7.82 -24.53
C SER A 298 -2.36 9.14 -25.08
N ALA A 299 -3.01 9.10 -26.24
CA ALA A 299 -3.55 10.31 -26.87
C ALA A 299 -4.47 11.09 -25.92
N GLU A 300 -5.31 10.39 -25.15
CA GLU A 300 -6.22 10.97 -24.18
C GLU A 300 -5.50 11.56 -22.97
N ALA A 301 -4.39 10.96 -22.53
CA ALA A 301 -3.55 11.54 -21.48
C ALA A 301 -2.85 12.80 -21.99
N SER A 302 -2.30 12.79 -23.21
CA SER A 302 -1.69 13.96 -23.85
C SER A 302 -2.69 15.12 -23.97
N GLU A 303 -3.92 14.86 -24.42
CA GLU A 303 -4.98 15.88 -24.47
C GLU A 303 -5.30 16.48 -23.09
N LEU A 304 -5.24 15.67 -22.03
CA LEU A 304 -5.45 16.17 -20.66
C LEU A 304 -4.28 17.03 -20.21
N VAL A 305 -3.04 16.62 -20.51
CA VAL A 305 -1.83 17.40 -20.21
C VAL A 305 -1.89 18.75 -20.92
N ASP A 306 -2.20 18.78 -22.22
CA ASP A 306 -2.33 20.01 -23.00
C ASP A 306 -3.40 20.94 -22.43
N ARG A 307 -4.55 20.38 -22.02
CA ARG A 307 -5.65 21.14 -21.42
C ARG A 307 -5.27 21.81 -20.09
N TYR A 308 -4.45 21.16 -19.28
CA TYR A 308 -4.03 21.66 -17.97
C TYR A 308 -2.61 22.21 -17.97
N SER A 309 -2.07 22.48 -19.16
CA SER A 309 -0.73 23.02 -19.33
C SER A 309 -0.61 24.41 -18.68
N ARG A 310 0.37 24.59 -17.81
CA ARG A 310 0.61 25.82 -17.07
C ARG A 310 2.08 25.95 -16.69
N ASP A 311 2.78 26.94 -17.23
CA ASP A 311 4.17 27.21 -16.84
C ASP A 311 4.22 28.05 -15.55
N ASP A 312 3.82 27.44 -14.44
CA ASP A 312 3.72 28.14 -13.15
C ASP A 312 5.09 28.39 -12.49
N PHE A 313 6.14 27.64 -12.91
CA PHE A 313 7.42 27.58 -12.21
C PHE A 313 8.66 27.39 -13.12
N GLY A 314 8.59 27.76 -14.40
CA GLY A 314 9.75 27.82 -15.30
C GLY A 314 10.16 26.44 -15.83
N ALA A 315 9.18 25.65 -16.27
CA ALA A 315 9.41 24.26 -16.67
C ALA A 315 10.38 24.10 -17.83
N ALA A 316 10.53 25.11 -18.70
CA ALA A 316 11.53 25.09 -19.76
C ALA A 316 12.96 24.98 -19.23
N GLU A 317 13.23 25.51 -18.03
CA GLU A 317 14.54 25.41 -17.36
C GLU A 317 14.71 24.08 -16.61
N ILE A 318 13.62 23.40 -16.29
CA ILE A 318 13.61 22.10 -15.59
C ILE A 318 13.68 20.94 -16.60
N ASN A 319 13.02 21.10 -17.75
CA ASN A 319 12.88 20.03 -18.73
C ASN A 319 14.25 19.65 -19.31
N GLY A 320 14.57 18.35 -19.26
CA GLY A 320 15.89 17.82 -19.61
C GLY A 320 16.90 17.79 -18.45
N ASP A 321 16.67 18.51 -17.35
CA ASP A 321 17.49 18.41 -16.14
C ASP A 321 17.00 17.27 -15.23
N ILE A 322 17.40 16.05 -15.60
CA ILE A 322 17.08 14.81 -14.89
C ILE A 322 17.52 14.88 -13.42
N SER A 323 18.67 15.51 -13.12
CA SER A 323 19.20 15.55 -11.76
C SER A 323 18.38 16.48 -10.87
N LEU A 324 17.99 17.64 -11.40
CA LEU A 324 17.11 18.57 -10.70
C LEU A 324 15.75 17.93 -10.40
N VAL A 325 15.13 17.26 -11.37
CA VAL A 325 13.83 16.60 -11.16
C VAL A 325 13.95 15.47 -10.12
N ALA A 326 15.06 14.72 -10.13
CA ALA A 326 15.33 13.70 -9.11
C ALA A 326 15.46 14.32 -7.72
N ASP A 327 16.12 15.48 -7.60
CA ASP A 327 16.25 16.22 -6.33
C ASP A 327 14.92 16.78 -5.85
N MET A 328 14.03 17.19 -6.76
CA MET A 328 12.67 17.61 -6.40
C MET A 328 11.85 16.42 -5.85
N PHE A 329 11.99 15.22 -6.42
CA PHE A 329 11.36 14.01 -5.86
C PHE A 329 11.92 13.65 -4.49
N ALA A 330 13.25 13.67 -4.35
CA ALA A 330 13.92 13.44 -3.08
C ALA A 330 13.45 14.43 -2.00
N ALA A 331 13.43 15.72 -2.31
CA ALA A 331 12.97 16.78 -1.41
C ALA A 331 11.52 16.56 -0.99
N ALA A 332 10.61 16.27 -1.93
CA ALA A 332 9.20 16.06 -1.63
C ALA A 332 8.95 14.90 -0.66
N MET A 333 9.64 13.78 -0.87
CA MET A 333 9.52 12.62 0.03
C MET A 333 10.26 12.87 1.36
N TRP A 334 11.39 13.55 1.34
CA TRP A 334 12.14 13.92 2.54
C TRP A 334 11.33 14.82 3.47
N ARG A 335 10.68 15.86 2.94
CA ARG A 335 9.78 16.73 3.72
C ARG A 335 8.66 15.94 4.40
N GLU A 336 8.06 15.00 3.69
CA GLU A 336 6.99 14.19 4.26
C GLU A 336 7.51 13.21 5.33
N ALA A 337 8.70 12.64 5.13
CA ALA A 337 9.36 11.81 6.14
C ALA A 337 9.65 12.58 7.44
N GLN A 338 10.11 13.84 7.33
CA GLN A 338 10.29 14.70 8.50
C GLN A 338 8.96 14.88 9.23
N ALA A 339 7.89 15.18 8.51
CA ALA A 339 6.58 15.35 9.11
C ALA A 339 6.03 14.06 9.73
N ILE A 340 6.38 12.87 9.21
CA ILE A 340 6.04 11.57 9.81
C ILE A 340 6.79 11.39 11.13
N ALA A 341 8.10 11.62 11.13
CA ALA A 341 8.95 11.48 12.31
C ALA A 341 8.57 12.49 13.42
N GLU A 342 8.36 13.76 13.07
CA GLU A 342 7.97 14.82 14.01
C GLU A 342 6.62 14.57 14.68
N THR A 343 5.69 13.92 13.96
CA THR A 343 4.38 13.55 14.51
C THR A 343 4.40 12.20 15.25
N GLY A 344 5.56 11.53 15.30
CA GLY A 344 5.73 10.24 15.96
C GLY A 344 5.01 9.08 15.27
N VAL A 345 4.57 9.25 14.02
CA VAL A 345 3.86 8.20 13.29
C VAL A 345 4.76 7.00 13.02
N ALA A 346 6.03 7.24 12.72
CA ALA A 346 7.05 6.22 12.57
C ALA A 346 8.44 6.80 12.87
N ASP A 347 9.36 5.96 13.29
CA ASP A 347 10.76 6.32 13.44
C ASP A 347 11.53 6.24 12.11
N ASP A 348 12.78 6.68 12.15
CA ASP A 348 13.65 6.78 10.98
C ASP A 348 13.94 5.42 10.33
N GLU A 349 14.12 4.37 11.14
CA GLU A 349 14.36 3.00 10.65
C GLU A 349 13.12 2.45 9.94
N THR A 350 11.94 2.67 10.52
CA THR A 350 10.67 2.27 9.92
C THR A 350 10.43 2.99 8.60
N ILE A 351 10.80 4.27 8.49
CA ILE A 351 10.72 5.03 7.23
C ILE A 351 11.67 4.43 6.17
N ASP A 352 12.92 4.09 6.53
CA ASP A 352 13.87 3.46 5.60
C ASP A 352 13.37 2.09 5.10
N LEU A 353 12.78 1.29 5.98
CA LEU A 353 12.16 0.01 5.62
C LEU A 353 10.87 0.21 4.79
N ALA A 354 10.09 1.26 5.05
CA ALA A 354 8.93 1.62 4.23
C ALA A 354 9.33 2.00 2.81
N MET A 355 10.40 2.78 2.65
CA MET A 355 10.94 3.15 1.35
C MET A 355 11.43 1.92 0.58
N SER A 356 12.30 1.11 1.19
CA SER A 356 12.90 -0.05 0.52
C SER A 356 11.90 -1.20 0.32
N GLY A 357 11.23 -1.65 1.39
CA GLY A 357 10.33 -2.81 1.35
C GLY A 357 8.91 -2.51 0.86
N GLY A 358 8.38 -1.31 1.14
CA GLY A 358 7.04 -0.89 0.74
C GLY A 358 7.00 -0.29 -0.65
N LEU A 359 7.86 0.71 -0.93
CA LEU A 359 7.90 1.38 -2.23
C LEU A 359 8.86 0.72 -3.23
N GLY A 360 9.75 -0.16 -2.78
CA GLY A 360 10.75 -0.79 -3.65
C GLY A 360 11.87 0.18 -4.03
N TYR A 361 12.10 1.20 -3.21
CA TYR A 361 13.19 2.14 -3.39
C TYR A 361 14.54 1.42 -3.27
N SER A 362 15.42 1.67 -4.23
CA SER A 362 16.82 1.24 -4.18
C SER A 362 17.73 2.45 -4.30
N THR A 363 18.64 2.60 -3.36
CA THR A 363 19.58 3.73 -3.40
C THR A 363 20.62 3.52 -4.51
N PRO A 364 21.09 4.60 -5.16
CA PRO A 364 22.20 4.52 -6.11
C PRO A 364 23.50 3.98 -5.50
N ASP A 365 23.69 4.18 -4.19
CA ASP A 365 24.82 3.66 -3.42
C ASP A 365 24.40 2.35 -2.73
N SER A 366 25.03 1.23 -3.11
CA SER A 366 24.61 -0.13 -2.73
C SER A 366 24.64 -0.45 -1.23
N ASN A 367 25.19 0.45 -0.40
CA ASN A 367 25.28 0.29 1.06
C ASN A 367 24.62 1.43 1.85
N ALA A 368 24.03 2.42 1.20
CA ALA A 368 23.33 3.51 1.89
C ALA A 368 21.89 3.11 2.22
N THR A 369 21.31 3.70 3.26
CA THR A 369 19.85 3.69 3.45
C THR A 369 19.23 4.87 2.70
N TRP A 370 17.90 4.88 2.54
CA TRP A 370 17.23 6.03 1.92
C TRP A 370 17.54 7.32 2.69
N ARG A 371 17.44 7.29 4.02
CA ARG A 371 17.79 8.43 4.88
C ARG A 371 19.25 8.82 4.77
N GLY A 372 20.17 7.85 4.78
CA GLY A 372 21.59 8.13 4.60
C GLY A 372 21.87 8.87 3.28
N HIS A 373 21.17 8.50 2.21
CA HIS A 373 21.24 9.23 0.95
C HIS A 373 20.65 10.65 1.06
N MET A 374 19.47 10.81 1.68
CA MET A 374 18.83 12.12 1.89
C MET A 374 19.72 13.07 2.70
N ASP A 375 20.28 12.60 3.81
CA ASP A 375 21.16 13.39 4.67
C ASP A 375 22.42 13.87 3.94
N ALA A 376 22.97 13.03 3.05
CA ALA A 376 24.14 13.38 2.25
C ALA A 376 23.89 14.51 1.22
N ILE A 377 22.64 14.66 0.75
CA ILE A 377 22.29 15.65 -0.29
C ILE A 377 21.46 16.82 0.25
N ARG A 378 21.00 16.75 1.50
CA ARG A 378 20.02 17.68 2.09
C ARG A 378 20.42 19.15 1.96
N ASP A 379 21.57 19.51 2.53
CA ASP A 379 21.93 20.92 2.72
C ASP A 379 22.33 21.59 1.39
N GLU A 380 22.96 20.84 0.48
CA GLU A 380 23.45 21.37 -0.79
C GLU A 380 22.41 21.31 -1.92
N ARG A 381 21.55 20.28 -1.93
CA ARG A 381 20.65 20.00 -3.07
C ARG A 381 19.18 20.11 -2.74
N LEU A 382 18.73 19.68 -1.55
CA LEU A 382 17.30 19.62 -1.24
C LEU A 382 16.76 20.94 -0.67
N LEU A 383 17.41 21.48 0.37
CA LEU A 383 16.95 22.72 1.03
C LEU A 383 16.83 23.92 0.08
N PRO A 384 17.77 24.17 -0.87
CA PRO A 384 17.65 25.29 -1.81
C PRO A 384 16.43 25.21 -2.75
N LEU A 385 15.84 24.02 -2.94
CA LEU A 385 14.67 23.86 -3.81
C LEU A 385 13.42 24.51 -3.24
N ALA A 386 13.29 24.60 -1.91
CA ALA A 386 12.17 25.26 -1.26
C ALA A 386 12.10 26.74 -1.69
N ASP A 387 13.23 27.43 -1.66
CA ASP A 387 13.32 28.83 -2.05
C ASP A 387 13.17 29.00 -3.58
N ARG A 388 13.82 28.13 -4.36
CA ARG A 388 13.77 28.19 -5.84
C ARG A 388 12.36 27.95 -6.38
N PHE A 389 11.61 27.05 -5.75
CA PHE A 389 10.29 26.61 -6.19
C PHE A 389 9.21 26.83 -5.14
N ALA A 390 9.14 28.06 -4.59
CA ALA A 390 8.21 28.46 -3.53
C ALA A 390 6.72 28.16 -3.79
N LYS A 391 6.32 27.99 -5.07
CA LYS A 391 4.95 27.65 -5.46
C LYS A 391 4.62 26.15 -5.34
N LEU A 392 5.63 25.30 -5.19
CA LEU A 392 5.46 23.86 -5.02
C LEU A 392 5.45 23.54 -3.52
N LYS A 393 4.25 23.46 -2.93
CA LYS A 393 4.07 23.17 -1.50
C LYS A 393 4.75 21.90 -1.02
N SER A 394 4.87 20.88 -1.89
CA SER A 394 5.54 19.63 -1.53
C SER A 394 7.04 19.79 -1.30
N LEU A 395 7.64 20.91 -1.70
CA LEU A 395 9.06 21.20 -1.47
C LEU A 395 9.29 22.11 -0.25
N GLN A 396 8.22 22.71 0.28
CA GLN A 396 8.23 23.52 1.49
C GLN A 396 8.23 22.63 2.72
#